data_AF-A0A9E5ENL7-F1
#
_entry.id   AF-A0A9E5ENL7-F1
#
_cell.length_a   1.000
_cell.length_b   1.000
_cell.length_c   1.000
_cell.angle_alpha   90.00
_cell.angle_beta   90.00
_cell.angle_gamma   90.00
#
_symmetry.space_group_name_H-M   'P 1'
#
loop_
_entity.id
_entity.type
_entity.pdbx_description
1 polymer ?
#
loop_
_entity_poly.entity_id
_entity_poly.type
_entity_poly.pdbx_seq_one_letter_code
_entity_poly.pdbx_strand_id
1 'polypeptide(L)'
;MLFSLGATGPSGRWTADAFATGSPGNQREFRATIRDLSIDEISLVGGFRVSGFDTDAPLSVDMNFTLAPNNSLLHAGGRLEIGKGYFRLDEPDHEPVMIQHIELGLHWDNNQKKLQLSPIDFKAGGFDMAMSGFAQPPPETSGEKVLGDDSWRISLNLSKPSKVYPERASEEVVEVNEGGLDARLNYGQGRILFDKFAFSGPDIHASLTGYLDFKEKFRIVYHLDADNTRIKTIARLWPTHVTPPVRVW
;
A
#
# COMPACT_ATOMS: atom_id res chain seq x y z
N MET A 1 4.36 -12.47 -28.70
CA MET A 1 3.46 -11.35 -29.04
C MET A 1 3.98 -10.11 -28.35
N LEU A 2 4.07 -9.00 -29.08
CA LEU A 2 4.43 -7.69 -28.54
C LEU A 2 3.26 -6.75 -28.81
N PHE A 3 2.89 -5.96 -27.81
CA PHE A 3 1.87 -4.93 -27.87
C PHE A 3 2.48 -3.64 -27.33
N SER A 4 2.22 -2.53 -28.01
CA SER A 4 2.63 -1.19 -27.58
C SER A 4 1.51 -0.22 -27.88
N LEU A 5 1.17 0.62 -26.91
CA LEU A 5 0.16 1.66 -26.98
C LEU A 5 0.71 2.92 -26.31
N GLY A 6 0.31 4.07 -26.78
CA GLY A 6 0.56 5.33 -26.08
C GLY A 6 -0.35 6.42 -26.59
N ALA A 7 -0.69 7.33 -25.70
CA ALA A 7 -1.46 8.51 -26.03
C ALA A 7 -0.95 9.72 -25.24
N THR A 8 -1.38 10.90 -25.64
CA THR A 8 -1.08 12.14 -24.94
C THR A 8 -2.37 12.65 -24.31
N GLY A 9 -2.39 12.73 -22.99
CA GLY A 9 -3.48 13.28 -22.22
C GLY A 9 -3.11 14.60 -21.54
N PRO A 10 -3.98 15.12 -20.67
CA PRO A 10 -3.79 16.39 -19.97
C PRO A 10 -2.50 16.43 -19.12
N SER A 11 -2.09 15.30 -18.57
CA SER A 11 -0.94 15.17 -17.67
C SER A 11 0.37 14.80 -18.39
N GLY A 12 0.34 14.64 -19.72
CA GLY A 12 1.51 14.28 -20.52
C GLY A 12 1.30 13.05 -21.40
N ARG A 13 2.40 12.46 -21.86
CA ARG A 13 2.36 11.24 -22.68
C ARG A 13 2.53 10.02 -21.79
N TRP A 14 1.59 9.09 -21.87
CA TRP A 14 1.71 7.77 -21.26
C TRP A 14 2.00 6.69 -22.30
N THR A 15 2.60 5.59 -21.85
CA THR A 15 2.87 4.42 -22.69
C THR A 15 2.50 3.14 -21.96
N ALA A 16 2.07 2.13 -22.71
CA ALA A 16 1.82 0.78 -22.24
C ALA A 16 2.43 -0.22 -23.23
N ASP A 17 3.40 -1.00 -22.75
CA ASP A 17 4.06 -2.06 -23.48
C ASP A 17 3.77 -3.40 -22.82
N ALA A 18 3.44 -4.40 -23.60
CA ALA A 18 3.24 -5.76 -23.13
C ALA A 18 3.90 -6.78 -24.05
N PHE A 19 4.58 -7.74 -23.45
CA PHE A 19 5.27 -8.82 -24.12
C PHE A 19 4.84 -10.15 -23.53
N ALA A 20 4.46 -11.09 -24.40
CA ALA A 20 4.10 -12.44 -24.03
C ALA A 20 4.81 -13.45 -24.94
N THR A 21 5.41 -14.48 -24.37
CA THR A 21 6.09 -15.55 -25.11
C THR A 21 5.79 -16.92 -24.49
N GLY A 22 6.07 -17.98 -25.26
CA GLY A 22 5.79 -19.36 -24.92
C GLY A 22 4.50 -19.90 -25.53
N SER A 23 4.22 -21.16 -25.27
CA SER A 23 3.04 -21.89 -25.76
C SER A 23 2.46 -22.76 -24.64
N PRO A 24 1.20 -23.23 -24.75
CA PRO A 24 0.65 -24.22 -23.82
C PRO A 24 1.57 -25.44 -23.72
N GLY A 25 1.77 -25.95 -22.50
CA GLY A 25 2.67 -27.09 -22.22
C GLY A 25 4.16 -26.74 -22.25
N ASN A 26 4.54 -25.49 -22.54
CA ASN A 26 5.90 -24.97 -22.41
C ASN A 26 5.96 -23.86 -21.36
N GLN A 27 7.17 -23.41 -21.04
CA GLN A 27 7.35 -22.21 -20.22
C GLN A 27 6.71 -21.00 -20.93
N ARG A 28 5.98 -20.18 -20.17
CA ARG A 28 5.36 -18.95 -20.65
C ARG A 28 5.83 -17.78 -19.81
N GLU A 29 6.17 -16.68 -20.47
CA GLU A 29 6.57 -15.43 -19.82
C GLU A 29 5.66 -14.32 -20.28
N PHE A 30 5.27 -13.47 -19.33
CA PHE A 30 4.54 -12.24 -19.57
C PHE A 30 5.27 -11.09 -18.87
N ARG A 31 5.36 -9.96 -19.55
CA ARG A 31 5.84 -8.69 -19.01
C ARG A 31 4.92 -7.59 -19.48
N ALA A 32 4.56 -6.68 -18.60
CA ALA A 32 3.90 -5.44 -18.97
C ALA A 32 4.50 -4.26 -18.22
N THR A 33 4.60 -3.14 -18.91
CA THR A 33 5.11 -1.87 -18.40
C THR A 33 4.14 -0.78 -18.82
N ILE A 34 3.66 -0.02 -17.85
CA ILE A 34 2.85 1.18 -18.02
C ILE A 34 3.64 2.34 -17.42
N ARG A 35 3.68 3.46 -18.13
CA ARG A 35 4.38 4.66 -17.71
C ARG A 35 3.47 5.87 -17.76
N ASP A 36 3.56 6.68 -16.72
CA ASP A 36 3.02 8.03 -16.64
C ASP A 36 1.51 8.15 -16.86
N LEU A 37 0.75 7.16 -16.39
CA LEU A 37 -0.71 7.14 -16.51
C LEU A 37 -1.35 8.05 -15.45
N SER A 38 -2.20 8.97 -15.86
CA SER A 38 -2.94 9.87 -14.96
C SER A 38 -4.22 9.24 -14.41
N ILE A 39 -4.74 9.79 -13.32
CA ILE A 39 -6.03 9.35 -12.76
C ILE A 39 -7.20 9.59 -13.73
N ASP A 40 -7.14 10.66 -14.52
CA ASP A 40 -8.13 10.98 -15.56
C ASP A 40 -8.16 9.88 -16.63
N GLU A 41 -7.01 9.42 -17.08
CA GLU A 41 -6.89 8.33 -18.07
C GLU A 41 -7.35 7.00 -17.48
N ILE A 42 -7.01 6.70 -16.23
CA ILE A 42 -7.51 5.50 -15.52
C ILE A 42 -9.04 5.56 -15.43
N SER A 43 -9.60 6.71 -15.10
CA SER A 43 -11.05 6.90 -14.99
C SER A 43 -11.76 6.73 -16.34
N LEU A 44 -11.14 7.25 -17.41
CA LEU A 44 -11.63 7.14 -18.78
C LEU A 44 -11.64 5.68 -19.26
N VAL A 45 -10.56 4.93 -19.01
CA VAL A 45 -10.47 3.51 -19.38
C VAL A 45 -11.38 2.65 -18.51
N GLY A 46 -11.45 2.95 -17.21
CA GLY A 46 -12.27 2.22 -16.26
C GLY A 46 -13.77 2.53 -16.34
N GLY A 47 -14.16 3.57 -17.08
CA GLY A 47 -15.56 3.98 -17.21
C GLY A 47 -16.18 4.49 -15.91
N PHE A 48 -15.37 5.03 -14.99
CA PHE A 48 -15.82 5.60 -13.73
C PHE A 48 -15.42 7.07 -13.63
N ARG A 49 -16.12 7.83 -12.78
CA ARG A 49 -15.68 9.17 -12.40
C ARG A 49 -14.96 9.09 -11.08
N VAL A 50 -13.83 9.77 -11.01
CA VAL A 50 -13.14 9.99 -9.74
C VAL A 50 -13.93 11.07 -8.99
N SER A 51 -14.25 10.80 -7.73
CA SER A 51 -14.95 11.73 -6.85
C SER A 51 -14.40 11.60 -5.45
N GLY A 52 -14.19 12.71 -4.75
CA GLY A 52 -13.67 12.72 -3.39
C GLY A 52 -12.17 13.02 -3.31
N PHE A 53 -11.46 13.01 -4.43
CA PHE A 53 -10.06 13.44 -4.50
C PHE A 53 -9.65 13.84 -5.91
N ASP A 54 -8.52 14.55 -5.99
CA ASP A 54 -7.89 15.06 -7.19
C ASP A 54 -6.36 14.91 -7.09
N THR A 55 -5.70 14.54 -8.18
CA THR A 55 -4.25 14.34 -8.24
C THR A 55 -3.71 14.44 -9.66
N ASP A 56 -2.55 15.07 -9.82
CA ASP A 56 -1.77 15.08 -11.07
C ASP A 56 -0.57 14.12 -11.04
N ALA A 57 -0.42 13.35 -9.95
CA ALA A 57 0.73 12.47 -9.77
C ALA A 57 0.65 11.28 -10.76
N PRO A 58 1.68 11.08 -11.61
CA PRO A 58 1.65 10.02 -12.61
C PRO A 58 1.83 8.63 -11.98
N LEU A 59 1.07 7.65 -12.45
CA LEU A 59 1.17 6.25 -12.06
C LEU A 59 1.96 5.45 -13.11
N SER A 60 2.99 4.75 -12.66
CA SER A 60 3.78 3.82 -13.45
C SER A 60 3.71 2.41 -12.84
N VAL A 61 3.60 1.39 -13.68
CA VAL A 61 3.49 -0.02 -13.26
C VAL A 61 4.41 -0.88 -14.10
N ASP A 62 5.21 -1.72 -13.47
CA ASP A 62 5.86 -2.87 -14.09
C ASP A 62 5.32 -4.14 -13.49
N MET A 63 5.10 -5.14 -14.33
CA MET A 63 4.74 -6.48 -13.90
C MET A 63 5.40 -7.53 -14.77
N ASN A 64 5.78 -8.63 -14.16
CA ASN A 64 6.26 -9.80 -14.86
C ASN A 64 5.78 -11.07 -14.16
N PHE A 65 5.57 -12.13 -14.94
CA PHE A 65 5.42 -13.46 -14.38
C PHE A 65 5.87 -14.53 -15.37
N THR A 66 6.35 -15.64 -14.82
CA THR A 66 6.80 -16.81 -15.57
C THR A 66 6.08 -18.03 -15.05
N LEU A 67 5.45 -18.78 -15.94
CA LEU A 67 4.77 -20.04 -15.66
C LEU A 67 5.57 -21.20 -16.23
N ALA A 68 5.68 -22.29 -15.48
CA ALA A 68 6.27 -23.54 -15.95
C ALA A 68 5.29 -24.29 -16.88
N PRO A 69 5.76 -25.34 -17.59
CA PRO A 69 4.92 -26.22 -18.42
C PRO A 69 3.66 -26.77 -17.74
N ASN A 70 3.74 -27.03 -16.44
CA ASN A 70 2.63 -27.56 -15.61
C ASN A 70 1.72 -26.46 -15.03
N ASN A 71 1.83 -25.22 -15.51
CA ASN A 71 1.15 -24.03 -15.00
C ASN A 71 1.57 -23.57 -13.59
N SER A 72 2.63 -24.11 -12.98
CA SER A 72 3.12 -23.59 -11.71
C SER A 72 3.83 -22.25 -11.89
N LEU A 73 3.67 -21.35 -10.92
CA LEU A 73 4.36 -20.07 -10.90
C LEU A 73 5.86 -20.27 -10.62
N LEU A 74 6.73 -19.84 -11.55
CA LEU A 74 8.18 -19.86 -11.37
C LEU A 74 8.69 -18.52 -10.85
N HIS A 75 8.16 -17.43 -11.38
CA HIS A 75 8.51 -16.06 -11.00
C HIS A 75 7.28 -15.18 -11.12
N ALA A 76 7.12 -14.23 -10.19
CA ALA A 76 6.25 -13.09 -10.35
C ALA A 76 6.89 -11.90 -9.68
N GLY A 77 6.81 -10.75 -10.32
CA GLY A 77 7.33 -9.50 -9.82
C GLY A 77 6.45 -8.34 -10.26
N GLY A 78 6.42 -7.30 -9.45
CA GLY A 78 5.72 -6.07 -9.75
C GLY A 78 6.43 -4.87 -9.14
N ARG A 79 6.33 -3.73 -9.78
CA ARG A 79 6.71 -2.43 -9.25
C ARG A 79 5.60 -1.46 -9.57
N LEU A 80 5.12 -0.72 -8.58
CA LEU A 80 4.20 0.39 -8.74
C LEU A 80 4.92 1.64 -8.28
N GLU A 81 4.78 2.71 -9.05
CA GLU A 81 5.41 3.99 -8.77
C GLU A 81 4.39 5.10 -8.96
N ILE A 82 4.30 6.00 -7.97
CA ILE A 82 3.56 7.25 -8.06
C ILE A 82 4.62 8.36 -8.04
N GLY A 83 4.72 9.06 -9.16
CA GLY A 83 5.69 10.13 -9.34
C GLY A 83 5.33 11.39 -8.54
N LYS A 84 6.12 12.43 -8.75
CA LYS A 84 5.88 13.73 -8.12
C LYS A 84 4.56 14.34 -8.60
N GLY A 85 3.78 14.88 -7.66
CA GLY A 85 2.52 15.57 -7.95
C GLY A 85 1.86 16.08 -6.67
N TYR A 86 0.61 16.49 -6.75
CA TYR A 86 -0.24 16.76 -5.61
C TYR A 86 -1.29 15.67 -5.43
N PHE A 87 -1.79 15.54 -4.21
CA PHE A 87 -3.01 14.82 -3.88
C PHE A 87 -3.87 15.70 -3.01
N ARG A 88 -5.13 15.90 -3.38
CA ARG A 88 -6.09 16.74 -2.67
C ARG A 88 -7.39 15.98 -2.49
N LEU A 89 -7.99 16.03 -1.31
CA LEU A 89 -9.36 15.57 -1.10
C LEU A 89 -10.35 16.65 -1.50
N ASP A 90 -11.54 16.28 -1.97
CA ASP A 90 -12.62 17.23 -2.30
C ASP A 90 -13.32 17.76 -1.03
N GLU A 91 -12.53 18.19 -0.04
CA GLU A 91 -12.99 18.77 1.23
C GLU A 91 -12.40 20.19 1.37
N PRO A 92 -13.23 21.22 1.64
CA PRO A 92 -12.79 22.64 1.59
C PRO A 92 -11.62 22.99 2.50
N ASP A 93 -11.49 22.28 3.62
CA ASP A 93 -10.52 22.58 4.68
C ASP A 93 -9.21 21.78 4.54
N HIS A 94 -9.03 21.01 3.46
CA HIS A 94 -7.88 20.13 3.28
C HIS A 94 -6.89 20.72 2.26
N GLU A 95 -5.68 21.03 2.74
CA GLU A 95 -4.59 21.46 1.86
C GLU A 95 -4.10 20.30 0.96
N PRO A 96 -3.65 20.58 -0.28
CA PRO A 96 -3.03 19.56 -1.13
C PRO A 96 -1.73 19.02 -0.52
N VAL A 97 -1.59 17.69 -0.53
CA VAL A 97 -0.36 16.99 -0.18
C VAL A 97 0.55 16.94 -1.38
N MET A 98 1.77 17.46 -1.25
CA MET A 98 2.80 17.25 -2.25
C MET A 98 3.41 15.86 -2.11
N ILE A 99 3.16 15.02 -3.11
CA ILE A 99 3.80 13.71 -3.28
C ILE A 99 5.16 13.96 -3.92
N GLN A 100 6.23 13.50 -3.26
CA GLN A 100 7.56 13.53 -3.87
C GLN A 100 7.78 12.28 -4.71
N HIS A 101 7.52 11.11 -4.11
CA HIS A 101 7.69 9.80 -4.71
C HIS A 101 7.04 8.75 -3.81
N ILE A 102 6.38 7.76 -4.40
CA ILE A 102 5.95 6.54 -3.72
C ILE A 102 6.33 5.37 -4.62
N GLU A 103 7.05 4.39 -4.08
CA GLU A 103 7.41 3.17 -4.81
C GLU A 103 7.01 1.94 -4.00
N LEU A 104 6.39 0.96 -4.65
CA LEU A 104 6.03 -0.33 -4.09
C LEU A 104 6.62 -1.42 -4.98
N GLY A 105 7.61 -2.15 -4.47
CA GLY A 105 8.15 -3.35 -5.12
C GLY A 105 7.58 -4.63 -4.51
N LEU A 106 7.19 -5.58 -5.35
CA LEU A 106 6.63 -6.87 -4.97
C LEU A 106 7.35 -7.99 -5.72
N HIS A 107 7.69 -9.09 -5.06
CA HIS A 107 8.18 -10.28 -5.75
C HIS A 107 7.72 -11.57 -5.06
N TRP A 108 7.43 -12.59 -5.85
CA TRP A 108 7.07 -13.91 -5.35
C TRP A 108 8.32 -14.71 -4.97
N ASP A 109 8.41 -15.08 -3.70
CA ASP A 109 9.37 -16.03 -3.18
C ASP A 109 8.75 -17.44 -3.23
N ASN A 110 9.18 -18.24 -4.19
CA ASN A 110 8.65 -19.59 -4.39
C ASN A 110 9.08 -20.57 -3.30
N ASN A 111 10.20 -20.32 -2.61
CA ASN A 111 10.69 -21.18 -1.53
C ASN A 111 9.86 -20.99 -0.27
N GLN A 112 9.54 -19.74 0.05
CA GLN A 112 8.74 -19.40 1.23
C GLN A 112 7.22 -19.39 0.94
N LYS A 113 6.83 -19.44 -0.35
CA LYS A 113 5.46 -19.21 -0.84
C LYS A 113 4.87 -17.91 -0.31
N LYS A 114 5.64 -16.82 -0.45
CA LYS A 114 5.28 -15.48 0.03
C LYS A 114 5.45 -14.47 -1.07
N LEU A 115 4.59 -13.47 -1.09
CA LEU A 115 4.83 -12.22 -1.80
C LEU A 115 5.64 -11.31 -0.89
N GLN A 116 6.90 -11.10 -1.22
CA GLN A 116 7.79 -10.20 -0.49
C GLN A 116 7.55 -8.77 -0.99
N LEU A 117 7.41 -7.84 -0.05
CA LEU A 117 7.33 -6.41 -0.28
C LEU A 117 8.71 -5.80 -0.06
N SER A 118 9.31 -5.30 -1.14
CA SER A 118 10.50 -4.45 -1.07
C SER A 118 10.18 -3.15 -0.32
N PRO A 119 11.19 -2.46 0.24
CA PRO A 119 10.98 -1.21 0.96
C PRO A 119 10.12 -0.23 0.16
N ILE A 120 8.99 0.16 0.76
CA ILE A 120 8.07 1.18 0.29
C ILE A 120 8.58 2.49 0.84
N ASP A 121 9.26 3.29 0.03
CA ASP A 121 9.63 4.65 0.41
C ASP A 121 8.43 5.58 0.16
N PHE A 122 7.91 6.16 1.25
CA PHE A 122 6.83 7.13 1.24
C PHE A 122 7.37 8.48 1.71
N LYS A 123 7.30 9.48 0.83
CA LYS A 123 7.68 10.86 1.13
C LYS A 123 6.60 11.83 0.70
N ALA A 124 5.78 12.26 1.66
CA ALA A 124 4.70 13.22 1.42
C ALA A 124 4.33 13.98 2.69
N GLY A 125 4.02 15.28 2.56
CA GLY A 125 3.40 16.07 3.63
C GLY A 125 4.12 16.04 5.00
N GLY A 126 5.46 16.01 5.01
CA GLY A 126 6.24 15.94 6.25
C GLY A 126 6.38 14.53 6.86
N PHE A 127 5.97 13.48 6.15
CA PHE A 127 6.27 12.09 6.51
C PHE A 127 7.39 11.54 5.62
N ASP A 128 8.44 10.98 6.22
CA ASP A 128 9.46 10.15 5.56
C ASP A 128 9.45 8.78 6.22
N MET A 129 8.89 7.79 5.52
CA MET A 129 8.70 6.44 6.03
C MET A 129 9.20 5.43 5.00
N ALA A 130 9.91 4.39 5.45
CA ALA A 130 10.18 3.22 4.63
C ALA A 130 9.63 1.95 5.30
N MET A 131 8.87 1.13 4.57
CA MET A 131 8.29 -0.11 5.11
C MET A 131 8.55 -1.31 4.21
N SER A 132 8.90 -2.46 4.76
CA SER A 132 9.08 -3.71 4.02
C SER A 132 8.37 -4.85 4.72
N GLY A 133 8.09 -5.93 4.01
CA GLY A 133 7.34 -7.02 4.63
C GLY A 133 6.98 -8.14 3.68
N PHE A 134 5.94 -8.88 4.01
CA PHE A 134 5.41 -9.93 3.16
C PHE A 134 3.89 -10.06 3.27
N ALA A 135 3.29 -10.61 2.21
CA ALA A 135 1.95 -11.19 2.23
C ALA A 135 2.05 -12.67 1.89
N GLN A 136 1.40 -13.51 2.68
CA GLN A 136 1.40 -14.96 2.51
C GLN A 136 -0.04 -15.44 2.29
N PRO A 137 -0.32 -16.14 1.18
CA PRO A 137 -1.63 -16.77 0.98
C PRO A 137 -1.88 -17.85 2.02
N PRO A 138 -3.15 -18.17 2.30
CA PRO A 138 -3.47 -19.34 3.12
C PRO A 138 -2.89 -20.62 2.49
N PRO A 139 -2.47 -21.60 3.29
CA PRO A 139 -2.00 -22.88 2.78
C PRO A 139 -3.12 -23.58 2.00
N GLU A 140 -2.75 -24.26 0.90
CA GLU A 140 -3.66 -25.15 0.19
C GLU A 140 -3.94 -26.37 1.07
N THR A 141 -5.04 -26.34 1.84
CA THR A 141 -5.47 -27.48 2.66
C THR A 141 -6.54 -28.29 1.95
N SER A 142 -6.27 -29.58 1.75
CA SER A 142 -7.29 -30.57 1.34
C SER A 142 -7.96 -31.15 2.59
N GLY A 143 -9.05 -30.55 3.05
CA GLY A 143 -9.79 -30.97 4.24
C GLY A 143 -10.84 -29.94 4.69
N GLU A 144 -11.55 -30.22 5.79
CA GLU A 144 -12.44 -29.22 6.40
C GLU A 144 -11.62 -27.97 6.81
N LYS A 145 -11.96 -26.83 6.22
CA LYS A 145 -11.33 -25.54 6.53
C LYS A 145 -11.68 -25.16 7.97
N VAL A 146 -10.68 -25.14 8.86
CA VAL A 146 -10.83 -24.55 10.19
C VAL A 146 -10.97 -23.03 10.04
N LEU A 147 -11.88 -22.41 10.81
CA LEU A 147 -12.07 -20.95 10.80
C LEU A 147 -10.74 -20.24 11.13
N GLY A 148 -10.21 -19.50 10.15
CA GLY A 148 -8.92 -18.79 10.25
C GLY A 148 -7.79 -19.35 9.39
N ASP A 149 -7.89 -20.60 8.91
CA ASP A 149 -6.89 -21.21 8.01
C ASP A 149 -6.97 -20.69 6.57
N ASP A 150 -8.04 -19.96 6.23
CA ASP A 150 -8.24 -19.31 4.93
C ASP A 150 -7.80 -17.82 4.95
N SER A 151 -6.96 -17.44 5.92
CA SER A 151 -6.47 -16.07 6.05
C SER A 151 -5.21 -15.85 5.22
N TRP A 152 -5.18 -14.74 4.49
CA TRP A 152 -3.91 -14.14 4.09
C TRP A 152 -3.21 -13.59 5.33
N ARG A 153 -1.92 -13.85 5.49
CA ARG A 153 -1.09 -13.22 6.53
C ARG A 153 -0.30 -12.08 5.92
N ILE A 154 -0.32 -10.93 6.56
CA ILE A 154 0.38 -9.72 6.12
C ILE A 154 1.26 -9.28 7.28
N SER A 155 2.54 -9.05 7.02
CA SER A 155 3.48 -8.48 7.98
C SER A 155 4.24 -7.35 7.31
N LEU A 156 4.26 -6.18 7.92
CA LEU A 156 5.01 -5.00 7.48
C LEU A 156 5.83 -4.48 8.65
N ASN A 157 7.05 -4.03 8.41
CA ASN A 157 7.91 -3.40 9.41
C ASN A 157 8.59 -2.19 8.81
N LEU A 158 8.91 -1.20 9.65
CA LEU A 158 9.76 -0.09 9.26
C LEU A 158 11.12 -0.64 8.80
N SER A 159 11.53 -0.28 7.58
CA SER A 159 12.84 -0.64 7.04
C SER A 159 13.95 0.29 7.56
N LYS A 160 13.56 1.49 8.02
CA LYS A 160 14.44 2.51 8.62
C LYS A 160 13.61 3.37 9.59
N PRO A 161 14.25 4.07 10.55
CA PRO A 161 13.55 5.04 11.40
C PRO A 161 12.78 6.05 10.55
N SER A 162 11.53 6.29 10.92
CA SER A 162 10.61 7.21 10.26
C SER A 162 10.60 8.55 10.99
N LYS A 163 10.36 9.63 10.24
CA LYS A 163 10.27 10.99 10.79
C LYS A 163 8.97 11.64 10.39
N VAL A 164 8.32 12.26 11.38
CA VAL A 164 7.17 13.13 11.17
C VAL A 164 7.61 14.56 11.48
N TYR A 165 7.77 15.33 10.43
CA TYR A 165 8.19 16.73 10.50
C TYR A 165 7.05 17.61 11.01
N PRO A 166 7.38 18.69 11.75
CA PRO A 166 6.38 19.62 12.26
C PRO A 166 5.73 20.43 11.14
N GLU A 167 4.43 20.67 11.27
CA GLU A 167 3.68 21.58 10.40
C GLU A 167 3.68 23.02 10.93
N ARG A 168 3.93 23.19 12.25
CA ARG A 168 4.02 24.49 12.92
C ARG A 168 5.40 24.72 13.53
N ALA A 169 5.86 25.97 13.54
CA ALA A 169 7.20 26.33 14.05
C ALA A 169 7.44 25.97 15.53
N SER A 170 6.38 25.77 16.33
CA SER A 170 6.48 25.39 17.75
C SER A 170 6.52 23.88 18.01
N GLU A 171 6.42 23.05 16.96
CA GLU A 171 6.36 21.59 17.09
C GLU A 171 7.72 20.95 16.82
N GLU A 172 8.05 19.89 17.56
CA GLU A 172 9.29 19.12 17.38
C GLU A 172 9.09 17.98 16.39
N VAL A 173 10.16 17.52 15.73
CA VAL A 173 10.11 16.32 14.89
C VAL A 173 9.79 15.10 15.77
N VAL A 174 8.83 14.29 15.36
CA VAL A 174 8.55 13.01 16.02
C VAL A 174 9.35 11.93 15.31
N GLU A 175 10.21 11.25 16.06
CA GLU A 175 10.98 10.11 15.55
C GLU A 175 10.29 8.80 15.93
N VAL A 176 10.10 7.93 14.94
CA VAL A 176 9.59 6.56 15.11
C VAL A 176 10.70 5.61 14.72
N ASN A 177 11.33 4.99 15.72
CA ASN A 177 12.50 4.13 15.54
C ASN A 177 12.11 2.73 15.09
N GLU A 178 11.02 2.20 15.64
CA GLU A 178 10.50 0.88 15.30
C GLU A 178 9.01 0.98 15.03
N GLY A 179 8.54 0.16 14.10
CA GLY A 179 7.15 0.13 13.72
C GLY A 179 6.84 -1.15 12.97
N GLY A 180 5.69 -1.75 13.25
CA GLY A 180 5.28 -3.01 12.64
C GLY A 180 3.78 -3.20 12.62
N LEU A 181 3.33 -3.96 11.63
CA LEU A 181 1.95 -4.38 11.43
C LEU A 181 1.96 -5.88 11.13
N ASP A 182 1.25 -6.66 11.93
CA ASP A 182 0.83 -8.02 11.62
C ASP A 182 -0.69 -8.06 11.50
N ALA A 183 -1.17 -8.54 10.35
CA ALA A 183 -2.59 -8.58 10.03
C ALA A 183 -2.99 -9.88 9.33
N ARG A 184 -4.27 -10.24 9.45
CA ARG A 184 -4.88 -11.37 8.76
C ARG A 184 -6.10 -10.93 7.97
N LEU A 185 -6.10 -11.14 6.66
CA LEU A 185 -7.24 -10.88 5.78
C LEU A 185 -8.01 -12.17 5.53
N ASN A 186 -9.23 -12.22 6.07
CA ASN A 186 -10.20 -13.28 5.83
C ASN A 186 -11.18 -12.82 4.75
N TYR A 187 -10.80 -12.98 3.48
CA TYR A 187 -11.61 -12.47 2.35
C TYR A 187 -13.03 -13.07 2.34
N GLY A 188 -13.18 -14.37 2.59
CA GLY A 188 -14.50 -15.03 2.62
C GLY A 188 -15.46 -14.44 3.66
N GLN A 189 -14.93 -14.05 4.82
CA GLN A 189 -15.68 -13.47 5.94
C GLN A 189 -15.84 -11.95 5.82
N GLY A 190 -15.10 -11.29 4.91
CA GLY A 190 -15.12 -9.85 4.79
C GLY A 190 -14.51 -9.13 6.00
N ARG A 191 -13.47 -9.72 6.60
CA ARG A 191 -12.85 -9.25 7.85
C ARG A 191 -11.34 -9.15 7.74
N ILE A 192 -10.78 -8.07 8.29
CA ILE A 192 -9.35 -7.89 8.53
C ILE A 192 -9.13 -7.93 10.05
N LEU A 193 -8.20 -8.74 10.52
CA LEU A 193 -7.74 -8.75 11.90
C LEU A 193 -6.39 -8.03 11.95
N PHE A 194 -6.25 -7.11 12.90
CA PHE A 194 -4.99 -6.45 13.24
C PHE A 194 -4.46 -7.13 14.50
N ASP A 195 -3.60 -8.12 14.32
CA ASP A 195 -3.05 -8.91 15.43
C ASP A 195 -2.05 -8.09 16.25
N LYS A 196 -1.29 -7.24 15.56
CA LYS A 196 -0.38 -6.28 16.17
C LYS A 196 -0.17 -5.11 15.23
N PHE A 197 -0.41 -3.89 15.69
CA PHE A 197 0.13 -2.68 15.09
C PHE A 197 0.89 -1.95 16.19
N ALA A 198 2.18 -1.71 16.05
CA ALA A 198 2.96 -1.07 17.12
C ALA A 198 3.97 -0.12 16.53
N PHE A 199 4.24 0.97 17.24
CA PHE A 199 5.32 1.90 16.94
C PHE A 199 5.96 2.42 18.22
N SER A 200 7.27 2.62 18.17
CA SER A 200 8.06 3.10 19.30
C SER A 200 9.14 4.10 18.83
N GLY A 201 9.47 5.03 19.71
CA GLY A 201 10.45 6.09 19.52
C GLY A 201 10.69 6.84 20.83
N PRO A 202 11.54 7.88 20.85
CA PRO A 202 11.90 8.57 22.08
C PRO A 202 10.69 9.16 22.83
N ASP A 203 9.72 9.67 22.07
CA ASP A 203 8.54 10.40 22.58
C ASP A 203 7.21 9.63 22.41
N ILE A 204 7.28 8.39 21.94
CA ILE A 204 6.08 7.65 21.51
C ILE A 204 6.24 6.15 21.68
N HIS A 205 5.27 5.51 22.32
CA HIS A 205 5.12 4.07 22.44
C HIS A 205 3.63 3.74 22.42
N ALA A 206 3.17 3.16 21.33
CA ALA A 206 1.79 2.70 21.26
C ALA A 206 1.66 1.37 20.53
N SER A 207 0.66 0.61 20.93
CA SER A 207 0.25 -0.62 20.28
C SER A 207 -1.26 -0.66 20.11
N LEU A 208 -1.70 -1.16 18.96
CA LEU A 208 -3.08 -1.33 18.59
C LEU A 208 -3.33 -2.77 18.17
N THR A 209 -4.46 -3.31 18.60
CA THR A 209 -5.03 -4.57 18.09
C THR A 209 -6.49 -4.33 17.73
N GLY A 210 -7.06 -5.15 16.86
CA GLY A 210 -8.47 -4.94 16.48
C GLY A 210 -8.91 -5.72 15.26
N TYR A 211 -10.06 -5.32 14.72
CA TYR A 211 -10.57 -5.85 13.47
C TYR A 211 -11.44 -4.82 12.71
N LEU A 212 -11.53 -5.05 11.41
CA LEU A 212 -12.37 -4.31 10.47
C LEU A 212 -13.25 -5.28 9.68
N ASP A 213 -14.56 -5.08 9.75
CA ASP A 213 -15.56 -5.75 8.91
C ASP A 213 -15.95 -4.84 7.74
N PHE A 214 -15.99 -5.37 6.52
CA PHE A 214 -16.25 -4.58 5.30
C PHE A 214 -17.34 -5.13 4.37
N LYS A 215 -17.85 -6.34 4.59
CA LYS A 215 -18.77 -6.99 3.63
C LYS A 215 -20.25 -6.64 3.82
N GLU A 216 -20.73 -6.60 5.05
CA GLU A 216 -22.15 -6.26 5.34
C GLU A 216 -22.30 -4.82 5.79
N LYS A 217 -21.52 -4.42 6.79
CA LYS A 217 -21.44 -3.06 7.30
C LYS A 217 -19.99 -2.76 7.60
N PHE A 218 -19.55 -1.56 7.24
CA PHE A 218 -18.25 -1.07 7.62
C PHE A 218 -18.22 -0.86 9.14
N ARG A 219 -17.45 -1.69 9.85
CA ARG A 219 -17.30 -1.60 11.32
C ARG A 219 -15.85 -1.80 11.68
N ILE A 220 -15.32 -0.91 12.52
CA ILE A 220 -13.98 -1.00 13.09
C ILE A 220 -14.10 -1.14 14.60
N VAL A 221 -13.38 -2.10 15.17
CA VAL A 221 -13.19 -2.24 16.62
C VAL A 221 -11.70 -2.35 16.89
N TYR A 222 -11.19 -1.52 17.78
CA TYR A 222 -9.77 -1.51 18.12
C TYR A 222 -9.57 -1.32 19.62
N HIS A 223 -8.43 -1.79 20.09
CA HIS A 223 -7.87 -1.52 21.40
C HIS A 223 -6.53 -0.83 21.20
N LEU A 224 -6.34 0.32 21.83
CA LEU A 224 -5.13 1.12 21.74
C LEU A 224 -4.53 1.25 23.13
N ASP A 225 -3.32 0.75 23.29
CA ASP A 225 -2.47 0.98 24.45
C ASP A 225 -1.40 2.00 24.08
N ALA A 226 -1.25 3.04 24.90
CA ALA A 226 -0.24 4.07 24.70
C ALA A 226 0.41 4.40 26.04
N ASP A 227 1.70 4.15 26.15
CA ASP A 227 2.49 4.37 27.36
C ASP A 227 3.52 5.46 27.12
N ASN A 228 3.79 6.28 28.14
CA ASN A 228 4.76 7.38 28.10
C ASN A 228 4.65 8.26 26.82
N THR A 229 3.44 8.39 26.30
CA THR A 229 3.17 9.04 25.03
C THR A 229 2.30 10.26 25.26
N ARG A 230 2.77 11.43 24.82
CA ARG A 230 1.97 12.66 24.83
C ARG A 230 0.81 12.49 23.83
N ILE A 231 -0.43 12.72 24.24
CA ILE A 231 -1.61 12.54 23.37
C ILE A 231 -1.51 13.37 22.07
N LYS A 232 -0.89 14.55 22.15
CA LYS A 232 -0.58 15.41 21.00
C LYS A 232 0.34 14.74 19.98
N THR A 233 1.26 13.89 20.43
CA THR A 233 2.16 13.12 19.56
C THR A 233 1.37 12.07 18.77
N ILE A 234 0.39 11.40 19.39
CA ILE A 234 -0.49 10.43 18.70
C ILE A 234 -1.36 11.14 17.66
N ALA A 235 -1.94 12.28 18.01
CA ALA A 235 -2.76 13.07 17.09
C ALA A 235 -1.96 13.51 15.84
N ARG A 236 -0.66 13.79 15.99
CA ARG A 236 0.23 14.17 14.88
C ARG A 236 0.58 13.02 13.94
N LEU A 237 0.57 11.77 14.42
CA LEU A 237 0.74 10.60 13.54
C LEU A 237 -0.45 10.40 12.60
N TRP A 238 -1.63 10.86 13.00
CA TRP A 238 -2.81 10.76 12.17
C TRP A 238 -2.63 11.62 10.91
N PRO A 239 -2.78 11.11 9.67
CA PRO A 239 -2.58 11.94 8.49
C PRO A 239 -3.48 13.18 8.53
N THR A 240 -2.91 14.35 8.24
CA THR A 240 -3.58 15.67 8.34
C THR A 240 -4.93 15.70 7.63
N HIS A 241 -5.04 14.89 6.58
CA HIS A 241 -6.11 14.92 5.59
C HIS A 241 -7.19 13.88 5.85
N VAL A 242 -7.06 12.99 6.85
CA VAL A 242 -8.08 11.96 7.11
C VAL A 242 -9.11 12.42 8.15
N THR A 243 -8.68 13.23 9.13
CA THR A 243 -9.60 13.87 10.10
C THR A 243 -8.92 15.08 10.77
N PRO A 244 -9.02 16.28 10.17
CA PRO A 244 -8.44 17.50 10.74
C PRO A 244 -8.84 17.80 12.19
N PRO A 245 -10.09 17.54 12.64
CA PRO A 245 -10.50 17.83 14.01
C PRO A 245 -9.71 17.06 15.08
N VAL A 246 -9.13 15.90 14.74
CA VAL A 246 -8.38 15.07 15.70
C VAL A 246 -7.03 15.73 16.06
N ARG A 247 -6.49 16.60 15.21
CA ARG A 247 -5.22 17.32 15.43
C ARG A 247 -5.35 18.64 16.20
N VAL A 248 -6.57 19.04 16.59
CA VAL A 248 -6.83 20.34 17.26
C VAL A 248 -6.70 20.25 18.79
N TRP A 249 -6.53 19.06 19.36
CA TRP A 249 -6.54 18.79 20.80
C TRP A 249 -5.13 18.77 21.43
#